data_AF-A0A924QFX6-F1
#
_entry.id   AF-A0A924QFX6-F1
#
_cell.length_a   1.000
_cell.length_b   1.000
_cell.length_c   1.000
_cell.angle_alpha   90.00
_cell.angle_beta   90.00
_cell.angle_gamma   90.00
#
_symmetry.space_group_name_H-M   'P 1'
#
loop_
_entity.id
_entity.type
_entity.pdbx_description
1 polymer ?
#
loop_
_entity_poly.entity_id
_entity_poly.type
_entity_poly.pdbx_seq_one_letter_code
_entity_poly.pdbx_strand_id
1 'polypeptide(L)'
;MASSLLALIDDIATVLDDVAILTKVAAKKTAGVLGDDLALNAQQVSGVAADRELPVVWAVFKGSALNKAILVPAALAISAFAPWAVTPLLMLGGTFLCYEGFEKLAHKFIHSKAEEDAHHKDLVEALADPKLDLVAYEKDKIKGAIRTDFILSAEIIAITLGTVAESSFLTQVSVLAGIAIIMTIGVYGLVAGIVKLDDGGLAL
;
A
#
# COMPACT_ATOMS: atom_id res chain seq x y z
N MET A 1 12.32 -1.79 -46.02
CA MET A 1 11.64 -2.75 -45.11
C MET A 1 12.29 -2.84 -43.73
N ALA A 2 13.63 -2.77 -43.57
CA ALA A 2 14.27 -2.76 -42.24
C ALA A 2 14.03 -1.48 -41.40
N SER A 3 13.69 -0.35 -42.06
CA SER A 3 13.40 0.94 -41.39
C SER A 3 12.12 0.93 -40.55
N SER A 4 11.18 0.01 -40.78
CA SER A 4 9.89 -0.02 -40.06
C SER A 4 9.98 -0.74 -38.72
N LEU A 5 10.84 -1.76 -38.60
CA LEU A 5 11.02 -2.49 -37.34
C LEU A 5 11.90 -1.70 -36.37
N LEU A 6 12.97 -1.08 -36.88
CA LEU A 6 13.86 -0.25 -36.05
C LEU A 6 13.12 0.99 -35.51
N ALA A 7 12.27 1.63 -36.33
CA ALA A 7 11.43 2.72 -35.86
C ALA A 7 10.41 2.27 -34.80
N LEU A 8 9.78 1.10 -34.97
CA LEU A 8 8.86 0.56 -33.95
C LEU A 8 9.58 0.26 -32.63
N ILE A 9 10.80 -0.26 -32.68
CA ILE A 9 11.61 -0.51 -31.48
C ILE A 9 12.01 0.80 -30.81
N ASP A 10 12.33 1.83 -31.59
CA ASP A 10 12.67 3.17 -31.08
C ASP A 10 11.47 3.86 -30.40
N ASP A 11 10.27 3.72 -30.99
CA ASP A 11 9.02 4.19 -30.39
C ASP A 11 8.72 3.46 -29.08
N ILE A 12 8.91 2.13 -29.05
CA ILE A 12 8.75 1.34 -27.80
C ILE A 12 9.78 1.78 -26.75
N ALA A 13 11.04 2.00 -27.15
CA ALA A 13 12.08 2.45 -26.24
C ALA A 13 11.75 3.81 -25.62
N THR A 14 11.22 4.73 -26.43
CA THR A 14 10.79 6.06 -25.98
C THR A 14 9.64 5.96 -24.97
N VAL A 15 8.61 5.15 -25.26
CA VAL A 15 7.49 4.92 -24.32
C VAL A 15 7.98 4.28 -23.02
N LEU A 16 8.92 3.34 -23.08
CA LEU A 16 9.48 2.71 -21.90
C LEU A 16 10.29 3.69 -21.04
N ASP A 17 11.01 4.63 -21.64
CA ASP A 17 11.74 5.67 -20.91
C ASP A 17 10.77 6.60 -20.17
N ASP A 18 9.71 7.05 -20.84
CA ASP A 18 8.64 7.84 -20.21
C ASP A 18 7.98 7.09 -19.05
N VAL A 19 7.67 5.81 -19.24
CA VAL A 19 7.12 4.94 -18.19
C VAL A 19 8.09 4.85 -17.02
N ALA A 20 9.39 4.68 -17.26
CA ALA A 20 10.39 4.59 -16.20
C ALA A 20 10.51 5.90 -15.40
N ILE A 21 10.54 7.04 -16.09
CA ILE A 21 10.60 8.38 -15.47
C ILE A 21 9.35 8.63 -14.64
N LEU A 22 8.16 8.41 -15.21
CA LEU A 22 6.89 8.67 -14.53
C LEU A 22 6.65 7.71 -13.36
N THR A 23 7.05 6.44 -13.50
CA THR A 23 7.04 5.47 -12.40
C THR A 23 7.96 5.94 -11.27
N LYS A 24 9.17 6.44 -11.58
CA LYS A 24 10.08 7.00 -10.58
C LYS A 24 9.50 8.21 -9.87
N VAL A 25 8.86 9.13 -10.61
CA VAL A 25 8.21 10.31 -10.01
C VAL A 25 7.03 9.91 -9.14
N ALA A 26 6.19 8.99 -9.60
CA ALA A 26 5.06 8.47 -8.83
C ALA A 26 5.55 7.82 -7.53
N ALA A 27 6.53 6.90 -7.61
CA ALA A 27 7.15 6.26 -6.46
C ALA A 27 7.72 7.27 -5.46
N LYS A 28 8.36 8.34 -5.94
CA LYS A 28 8.88 9.40 -5.07
C LYS A 28 7.76 10.17 -4.36
N LYS A 29 6.65 10.46 -5.04
CA LYS A 29 5.50 11.16 -4.45
C LYS A 29 4.73 10.28 -3.46
N THR A 30 4.76 8.96 -3.64
CA THR A 30 4.10 8.00 -2.75
C THR A 30 5.03 7.47 -1.66
N ALA A 31 6.27 7.96 -1.56
CA ALA A 31 7.26 7.44 -0.61
C ALA A 31 6.85 7.59 0.87
N GLY A 32 6.14 8.68 1.21
CA GLY A 32 5.59 8.87 2.57
C GLY A 32 4.53 7.82 2.89
N VAL A 33 3.57 7.66 1.99
CA VAL A 33 2.47 6.68 2.09
C VAL A 33 2.98 5.24 2.09
N LEU A 34 4.02 4.96 1.31
CA LEU A 34 4.71 3.67 1.29
C LEU A 34 5.34 3.35 2.64
N GLY A 35 5.89 4.36 3.32
CA GLY A 35 6.41 4.21 4.68
C GLY A 35 5.32 3.81 5.66
N ASP A 36 4.17 4.48 5.58
CA ASP A 36 2.97 4.16 6.37
C ASP A 36 2.48 2.73 6.07
N ASP A 37 2.43 2.32 4.80
CA ASP A 37 2.01 0.98 4.37
C ASP A 37 2.93 -0.13 4.91
N LEU A 38 4.24 0.10 4.88
CA LEU A 38 5.23 -0.79 5.49
C LEU A 38 5.05 -0.90 7.00
N ALA A 39 4.91 0.23 7.70
CA ALA A 39 4.79 0.26 9.15
C ALA A 39 3.50 -0.42 9.63
N LEU A 40 2.38 -0.12 8.98
CA LEU A 40 1.07 -0.66 9.33
C LEU A 40 1.00 -2.17 9.03
N ASN A 41 1.53 -2.63 7.90
CA ASN A 41 1.59 -4.07 7.61
C ASN A 41 2.51 -4.82 8.59
N ALA A 42 3.68 -4.26 8.94
CA ALA A 42 4.56 -4.87 9.93
C ALA A 42 3.89 -4.97 11.31
N GLN A 43 3.17 -3.93 11.74
CA GLN A 43 2.43 -3.91 13.01
C GLN A 43 1.21 -4.85 13.01
N GLN A 44 0.56 -5.04 11.87
CA GLN A 44 -0.61 -5.91 11.79
C GLN A 44 -0.24 -7.39 11.84
N VAL A 45 0.97 -7.75 11.40
CA VAL A 45 1.51 -9.11 11.46
C VAL A 45 2.13 -9.41 12.83
N SER A 46 2.59 -8.40 13.56
CA SER A 46 3.14 -8.60 14.91
C SER A 46 2.07 -9.05 15.92
N GLY A 47 2.49 -9.95 16.82
CA GLY A 47 1.63 -10.56 17.84
C GLY A 47 0.88 -11.81 17.40
N VAL A 48 1.16 -12.33 16.19
CA VAL A 48 0.83 -13.70 15.79
C VAL A 48 1.97 -14.62 16.23
N ALA A 49 1.73 -15.92 16.45
CA ALA A 49 2.81 -16.84 16.76
C ALA A 49 3.88 -16.80 15.65
N ALA A 50 5.17 -16.82 16.02
CA ALA A 50 6.31 -16.65 15.10
C ALA A 50 6.25 -17.60 13.88
N ASP A 51 5.80 -18.84 14.08
CA ASP A 51 5.64 -19.85 13.01
C ASP A 51 4.51 -19.52 12.02
N ARG A 52 3.64 -18.56 12.34
CA ARG A 52 2.42 -18.20 11.62
C ARG A 52 2.48 -16.79 10.99
N GLU A 53 3.52 -16.00 11.27
CA GLU A 53 3.68 -14.65 10.73
C GLU A 53 3.84 -14.63 9.20
N LEU A 54 4.71 -15.48 8.64
CA LEU A 54 4.91 -15.58 7.18
C LEU A 54 3.64 -16.04 6.42
N PRO A 55 2.90 -17.06 6.88
CA PRO A 55 1.59 -17.39 6.32
C PRO A 55 0.58 -16.23 6.34
N VAL A 56 0.57 -15.42 7.40
CA VAL A 56 -0.30 -14.24 7.50
C VAL A 56 0.11 -13.18 6.48
N VAL A 57 1.40 -12.84 6.39
CA VAL A 57 1.93 -11.90 5.37
C VAL A 57 1.53 -12.34 3.96
N TRP A 58 1.63 -13.64 3.68
CA TRP A 58 1.24 -14.20 2.39
C TRP A 58 -0.27 -14.09 2.10
N ALA A 59 -1.10 -14.28 3.12
CA ALA A 59 -2.55 -14.11 3.00
C ALA A 59 -2.92 -12.63 2.72
N VAL A 60 -2.28 -11.69 3.42
CA VAL A 60 -2.47 -10.25 3.20
C VAL A 60 -1.96 -9.85 1.81
N PHE A 61 -0.78 -10.33 1.40
CA PHE A 61 -0.23 -10.11 0.05
C PHE A 61 -1.22 -10.51 -1.05
N LYS A 62 -1.86 -11.68 -0.93
CA LYS A 62 -2.89 -12.13 -1.89
C LYS A 62 -4.12 -11.23 -1.89
N GLY A 63 -4.60 -10.82 -0.72
CA GLY A 63 -5.72 -9.89 -0.60
C GLY A 63 -5.42 -8.53 -1.19
N SER A 64 -4.25 -7.98 -0.91
CA SER A 64 -3.72 -6.74 -1.46
C SER A 64 -3.59 -6.78 -2.98
N ALA A 65 -3.07 -7.88 -3.53
CA ALA A 65 -2.98 -8.07 -4.98
C ALA A 65 -4.36 -8.02 -5.65
N LEU A 66 -5.37 -8.66 -5.05
CA LEU A 66 -6.76 -8.58 -5.52
C LEU A 66 -7.33 -7.16 -5.42
N ASN A 67 -7.08 -6.46 -4.32
CA ASN A 67 -7.49 -5.07 -4.14
C ASN A 67 -6.93 -4.19 -5.27
N LYS A 68 -5.62 -4.29 -5.53
CA LYS A 68 -4.95 -3.51 -6.58
C LYS A 68 -5.40 -3.91 -7.99
N ALA A 69 -5.71 -5.19 -8.21
CA ALA A 69 -6.30 -5.66 -9.47
C ALA A 69 -7.70 -5.08 -9.74
N ILE A 70 -8.41 -4.60 -8.72
CA ILE A 70 -9.70 -3.91 -8.85
C ILE A 70 -9.49 -2.39 -8.93
N LEU A 71 -8.65 -1.83 -8.06
CA LEU A 71 -8.40 -0.39 -7.97
C LEU A 71 -7.74 0.17 -9.24
N VAL A 72 -6.78 -0.54 -9.83
CA VAL A 72 -6.06 -0.06 -11.03
C VAL A 72 -7.01 0.08 -12.23
N PRO A 73 -7.81 -0.93 -12.62
CA PRO A 73 -8.81 -0.76 -13.68
C PRO A 73 -9.86 0.29 -13.34
N ALA A 74 -10.28 0.42 -12.08
CA ALA A 74 -11.22 1.45 -11.67
C ALA A 74 -10.65 2.87 -11.88
N ALA A 75 -9.40 3.09 -11.48
CA ALA A 75 -8.69 4.35 -11.69
C ALA A 75 -8.50 4.67 -13.17
N LEU A 76 -8.14 3.67 -13.99
CA LEU A 76 -8.03 3.81 -15.44
C LEU A 76 -9.39 4.10 -16.09
N ALA A 77 -10.47 3.49 -15.62
CA ALA A 77 -11.81 3.76 -16.11
C ALA A 77 -12.22 5.21 -15.80
N ILE A 78 -11.94 5.70 -14.59
CA ILE A 78 -12.17 7.12 -14.25
C ILE A 78 -11.37 8.02 -15.18
N SER A 79 -10.09 7.73 -15.41
CA SER A 79 -9.24 8.48 -16.35
C SER A 79 -9.83 8.52 -17.76
N ALA A 80 -10.33 7.38 -18.26
CA ALA A 80 -10.84 7.26 -19.62
C ALA A 80 -12.22 7.92 -19.83
N PHE A 81 -13.15 7.78 -18.88
CA PHE A 81 -14.53 8.23 -19.03
C PHE A 81 -14.83 9.58 -18.38
N ALA A 82 -14.08 9.95 -17.34
CA ALA A 82 -14.26 11.19 -16.59
C ALA A 82 -12.91 11.77 -16.17
N PRO A 83 -12.03 12.15 -17.13
CA PRO A 83 -10.70 12.70 -16.81
C PRO A 83 -10.78 13.95 -15.94
N TRP A 84 -11.85 14.74 -16.08
CA TRP A 84 -12.13 15.90 -15.23
C TRP A 84 -12.32 15.54 -13.75
N ALA A 85 -12.68 14.29 -13.43
CA ALA A 85 -12.86 13.81 -12.06
C ALA A 85 -11.53 13.46 -11.37
N VAL A 86 -10.44 13.30 -12.12
CA VAL A 86 -9.11 12.99 -11.56
C VAL A 86 -8.63 14.13 -10.67
N THR A 87 -8.69 15.38 -11.14
CA THR A 87 -8.29 16.56 -10.37
C THR A 87 -9.07 16.76 -9.06
N PRO A 88 -10.41 16.71 -9.02
CA PRO A 88 -11.15 16.80 -7.77
C PRO A 88 -10.94 15.59 -6.86
N LEU A 89 -10.80 14.36 -7.39
CA LEU A 89 -10.43 13.19 -6.57
C LEU A 89 -9.06 13.37 -5.91
N LEU A 90 -8.08 13.91 -6.64
CA LEU A 90 -6.77 14.25 -6.10
C LEU A 90 -6.84 15.35 -5.04
N MET A 91 -7.64 16.40 -5.26
CA MET A 91 -7.82 17.46 -4.28
C MET A 91 -8.48 16.93 -3.00
N LEU A 92 -9.49 16.07 -3.13
CA LEU A 92 -10.13 15.41 -2.00
C LEU A 92 -9.16 14.48 -1.26
N GLY A 93 -8.42 13.64 -1.98
CA GLY A 93 -7.38 12.79 -1.41
C GLY A 93 -6.32 13.61 -0.68
N GLY A 94 -5.76 14.64 -1.31
CA GLY A 94 -4.79 15.55 -0.69
C GLY A 94 -5.33 16.24 0.55
N THR A 95 -6.60 16.67 0.53
CA THR A 95 -7.25 17.29 1.70
C THR A 95 -7.43 16.29 2.85
N PHE A 96 -7.83 15.05 2.54
CA PHE A 96 -7.95 13.98 3.52
C PHE A 96 -6.60 13.66 4.17
N LEU A 97 -5.51 13.61 3.40
CA LEU A 97 -4.17 13.38 3.93
C LEU A 97 -3.64 14.54 4.76
N CYS A 98 -3.95 15.78 4.39
CA CYS A 98 -3.64 16.93 5.24
C CYS A 98 -4.38 16.84 6.58
N TYR A 99 -5.62 16.37 6.57
CA TYR A 99 -6.40 16.12 7.79
C TYR A 99 -5.79 14.99 8.63
N GLU A 100 -5.54 13.81 8.05
CA GLU A 100 -4.99 12.66 8.77
C GLU A 100 -3.56 12.94 9.28
N GLY A 101 -2.74 13.61 8.48
CA GLY A 101 -1.40 14.04 8.88
C GLY A 101 -1.42 15.02 10.05
N PHE A 102 -2.37 15.96 10.08
CA PHE A 102 -2.56 16.86 11.22
C PHE A 102 -3.06 16.10 12.46
N GLU A 103 -4.01 15.18 12.31
CA GLU A 103 -4.55 14.38 13.41
C GLU A 103 -3.47 13.52 14.07
N LYS A 104 -2.64 12.82 13.28
CA LYS A 104 -1.51 12.01 13.81
C LYS A 104 -0.48 12.87 14.55
N LEU A 105 -0.16 14.06 14.04
CA LEU A 105 0.75 14.99 14.72
C LEU A 105 0.12 15.52 16.01
N ALA A 106 -1.15 15.94 15.96
CA ALA A 106 -1.88 16.44 17.11
C ALA A 106 -2.01 15.36 18.21
N HIS A 107 -2.35 14.12 17.85
CA HIS A 107 -2.41 13.00 18.79
C HIS A 107 -1.07 12.78 19.50
N LYS A 108 0.04 12.78 18.76
CA LYS A 108 1.40 12.59 19.31
C LYS A 108 1.84 13.70 20.27
N PHE A 109 1.35 14.92 20.10
CA PHE A 109 1.72 16.07 20.95
C PHE A 109 0.71 16.36 22.07
N ILE A 110 -0.53 15.86 21.97
CA ILE A 110 -1.64 16.25 22.87
C ILE A 110 -2.07 15.11 23.81
N HIS A 111 -1.78 13.84 23.49
CA HIS A 111 -2.18 12.74 24.39
C HIS A 111 -1.27 12.64 25.61
N SER A 112 -1.91 12.63 26.79
CA SER A 112 -1.30 12.36 28.08
C SER A 112 -1.03 10.86 28.21
N LYS A 113 0.12 10.48 28.80
CA LYS A 113 0.46 9.09 29.20
C LYS A 113 -0.67 8.33 29.91
N ALA A 114 -1.63 9.04 30.50
CA ALA A 114 -2.77 8.46 31.21
C ALA A 114 -3.82 7.76 30.31
N GLU A 115 -3.93 8.11 29.02
CA GLU A 115 -4.87 7.46 28.09
C GLU A 115 -4.27 6.20 27.45
N GLU A 116 -2.95 6.17 27.23
CA GLU A 116 -2.23 4.96 26.78
C GLU A 116 -2.30 3.85 27.84
N ASP A 117 -2.17 4.19 29.13
CA ASP A 117 -2.27 3.23 30.24
C ASP A 117 -3.69 2.64 30.41
N ALA A 118 -4.74 3.40 30.06
CA ALA A 118 -6.12 2.91 30.09
C ALA A 118 -6.40 1.93 28.94
N HIS A 119 -5.91 2.24 27.74
CA HIS A 119 -6.06 1.37 26.57
C HIS A 119 -5.25 0.07 26.71
N HIS A 120 -4.11 0.12 27.40
CA HIS A 120 -3.31 -1.06 27.72
C HIS A 120 -4.03 -1.99 28.72
N LYS A 121 -4.77 -1.44 29.68
CA LYS A 121 -5.59 -2.22 30.62
C LYS A 121 -6.74 -2.97 29.95
N ASP A 122 -7.44 -2.33 29.03
CA ASP A 122 -8.54 -2.96 28.28
C ASP A 122 -8.06 -4.09 27.35
N LEU A 123 -6.87 -3.92 26.75
CA LEU A 123 -6.22 -4.98 25.96
C LEU A 123 -5.78 -6.18 26.81
N VAL A 124 -5.29 -5.93 28.02
CA VAL A 124 -4.88 -6.98 28.97
C VAL A 124 -6.09 -7.77 29.49
N GLU A 125 -7.25 -7.13 29.68
CA GLU A 125 -8.50 -7.83 30.01
C GLU A 125 -9.07 -8.65 28.84
N ALA A 126 -8.94 -8.16 27.59
CA ALA A 126 -9.37 -8.89 26.40
C ALA A 126 -8.48 -10.13 26.09
N LEU A 127 -7.20 -10.08 26.47
CA LEU A 127 -6.24 -11.19 26.32
C LEU A 127 -6.40 -12.30 27.39
N ALA A 128 -7.25 -12.08 28.40
CA ALA A 128 -7.47 -13.04 29.49
C ALA A 128 -8.48 -14.16 29.15
N ASP A 129 -9.09 -14.16 27.96
CA ASP A 129 -10.05 -15.20 27.55
C ASP A 129 -9.32 -16.47 27.02
N PRO A 130 -9.36 -17.61 27.74
CA PRO A 130 -8.64 -18.83 27.38
C PRO A 130 -9.19 -19.55 26.13
N LYS A 131 -10.23 -19.00 25.50
CA LYS A 131 -10.88 -19.52 24.28
C LYS A 131 -10.79 -18.57 23.09
N LEU A 132 -9.73 -17.76 23.00
CA LEU A 132 -9.40 -17.12 21.73
C LEU A 132 -9.19 -18.21 20.67
N ASP A 133 -10.17 -18.35 19.78
CA ASP A 133 -10.01 -19.13 18.57
C ASP A 133 -8.91 -18.46 17.75
N LEU A 134 -7.69 -18.96 17.89
CA LEU A 134 -6.48 -18.46 17.23
C LEU A 134 -6.71 -18.30 15.72
N VAL A 135 -7.54 -19.16 15.13
CA VAL A 135 -7.89 -19.09 13.70
C VAL A 135 -8.83 -17.92 13.41
N ALA A 136 -9.79 -17.63 14.30
CA ALA A 136 -10.65 -16.47 14.18
C ALA A 136 -9.87 -15.16 14.35
N TYR A 137 -8.93 -15.13 15.31
CA TYR A 137 -8.06 -13.98 15.56
C TYR A 137 -7.15 -13.67 14.35
N GLU A 138 -6.49 -14.69 13.78
CA GLU A 138 -5.67 -14.51 12.57
C GLU A 138 -6.49 -14.04 11.37
N LYS A 139 -7.69 -14.60 11.18
CA LYS A 139 -8.59 -14.16 10.10
C LYS A 139 -8.98 -12.70 10.25
N ASP A 140 -9.24 -12.24 11.47
CA ASP A 140 -9.57 -10.85 11.72
C ASP A 140 -8.37 -9.92 11.46
N LYS A 141 -7.17 -10.32 11.90
CA LYS A 141 -5.91 -9.60 11.59
C LYS A 141 -5.66 -9.52 10.09
N ILE A 142 -5.80 -10.62 9.34
CA ILE A 142 -5.67 -10.65 7.88
C ILE A 142 -6.70 -9.69 7.24
N LYS A 143 -7.95 -9.75 7.68
CA LYS A 143 -9.03 -8.91 7.14
C LYS A 143 -8.81 -7.42 7.44
N GLY A 144 -8.37 -7.10 8.66
CA GLY A 144 -7.97 -5.75 9.06
C GLY A 144 -6.85 -5.23 8.17
N ALA A 145 -5.82 -6.03 7.95
CA ALA A 145 -4.68 -5.65 7.12
C ALA A 145 -5.06 -5.41 5.66
N ILE A 146 -5.88 -6.30 5.07
CA ILE A 146 -6.37 -6.11 3.69
C ILE A 146 -7.20 -4.83 3.56
N ARG A 147 -7.96 -4.43 4.59
CA ARG A 147 -8.75 -3.18 4.57
C ARG A 147 -7.87 -1.95 4.66
N THR A 148 -6.88 -1.95 5.56
CA THR A 148 -5.92 -0.86 5.68
C THR A 148 -5.11 -0.70 4.39
N ASP A 149 -4.60 -1.80 3.84
CA ASP A 149 -3.90 -1.82 2.55
C ASP A 149 -4.78 -1.28 1.41
N PHE A 150 -6.09 -1.58 1.38
CA PHE A 150 -6.98 -1.04 0.35
C PHE A 150 -7.01 0.49 0.37
N ILE A 151 -7.08 1.10 1.54
CA ILE A 151 -7.13 2.56 1.70
C ILE A 151 -5.82 3.19 1.26
N LEU A 152 -4.69 2.66 1.77
CA LEU A 152 -3.34 3.12 1.39
C LEU A 152 -3.08 2.91 -0.12
N SER A 153 -3.52 1.79 -0.67
CA SER A 153 -3.41 1.49 -2.10
C SER A 153 -4.22 2.46 -2.94
N ALA A 154 -5.44 2.82 -2.50
CA ALA A 154 -6.27 3.79 -3.20
C ALA A 154 -5.59 5.16 -3.26
N GLU A 155 -4.92 5.57 -2.18
CA GLU A 155 -4.14 6.81 -2.13
C GLU A 155 -2.95 6.78 -3.08
N ILE A 156 -2.13 5.72 -3.03
CA ILE A 156 -0.98 5.54 -3.92
C ILE A 156 -1.43 5.56 -5.39
N ILE A 157 -2.52 4.86 -5.70
CA ILE A 157 -3.09 4.81 -7.05
C ILE A 157 -3.62 6.18 -7.47
N ALA A 158 -4.27 6.93 -6.59
CA ALA A 158 -4.72 8.28 -6.87
C ALA A 158 -3.54 9.21 -7.18
N ILE A 159 -2.50 9.25 -6.32
CA ILE A 159 -1.29 10.07 -6.52
C ILE A 159 -0.58 9.69 -7.83
N THR A 160 -0.50 8.38 -8.12
CA THR A 160 0.10 7.86 -9.35
C THR A 160 -0.71 8.30 -10.56
N LEU A 161 -2.04 8.13 -10.54
CA LEU A 161 -2.93 8.56 -11.60
C LEU A 161 -2.81 10.06 -11.86
N GLY A 162 -2.72 10.88 -10.81
CA GLY A 162 -2.50 12.32 -10.95
C GLY A 162 -1.15 12.69 -11.54
N THR A 163 -0.12 11.84 -11.37
CA THR A 163 1.20 12.06 -11.97
C THR A 163 1.22 11.75 -13.46
N VAL A 164 0.37 10.84 -13.92
CA VAL A 164 0.29 10.42 -15.33
C VAL A 164 -0.98 10.89 -16.03
N ALA A 165 -1.76 11.77 -15.41
CA ALA A 165 -3.08 12.19 -15.90
C ALA A 165 -3.03 12.82 -17.30
N GLU A 166 -1.94 13.51 -17.64
CA GLU A 166 -1.72 14.14 -18.95
C GLU A 166 -0.98 13.23 -19.95
N SER A 167 -0.57 12.03 -19.53
CA SER A 167 0.15 11.08 -20.38
C SER A 167 -0.79 10.26 -21.24
N SER A 168 -0.24 9.61 -22.28
CA SER A 168 -0.99 8.67 -23.12
C SER A 168 -1.58 7.53 -22.30
N PHE A 169 -2.73 6.98 -22.73
CA PHE A 169 -3.40 5.90 -22.01
C PHE A 169 -2.48 4.68 -21.78
N LEU A 170 -1.64 4.32 -22.77
CA LEU A 170 -0.69 3.22 -22.63
C LEU A 170 0.34 3.48 -21.53
N THR A 171 0.84 4.73 -21.44
CA THR A 171 1.73 5.17 -20.36
C THR A 171 1.03 5.11 -19.01
N GLN A 172 -0.22 5.58 -18.91
CA GLN A 172 -1.01 5.51 -17.68
C GLN A 172 -1.18 4.07 -17.18
N VAL A 173 -1.57 3.16 -18.08
CA VAL A 173 -1.73 1.73 -17.78
C VAL A 173 -0.43 1.13 -17.27
N SER A 174 0.67 1.39 -17.99
CA SER A 174 1.98 0.82 -17.69
C SER A 174 2.52 1.30 -16.35
N VAL A 175 2.41 2.60 -16.06
CA VAL A 175 2.86 3.19 -14.79
C VAL A 175 2.00 2.73 -13.62
N LEU A 176 0.67 2.74 -13.75
CA LEU A 176 -0.22 2.29 -12.67
C LEU A 176 -0.05 0.81 -12.35
N ALA A 177 0.05 -0.05 -13.38
CA ALA A 177 0.32 -1.46 -13.19
C ALA A 177 1.71 -1.70 -12.59
N GLY A 178 2.73 -0.99 -13.08
CA GLY A 178 4.10 -1.05 -12.58
C GLY A 178 4.18 -0.68 -11.10
N ILE A 179 3.60 0.44 -10.70
CA ILE A 179 3.52 0.86 -9.30
C ILE A 179 2.77 -0.19 -8.47
N ALA A 180 1.59 -0.63 -8.89
CA ALA A 180 0.83 -1.63 -8.15
C ALA A 180 1.66 -2.91 -7.88
N ILE A 181 2.39 -3.41 -8.89
CA ILE A 181 3.24 -4.59 -8.76
C ILE A 181 4.45 -4.31 -7.84
N ILE A 182 5.18 -3.21 -8.08
CA ILE A 182 6.35 -2.83 -7.29
C ILE A 182 5.97 -2.69 -5.81
N MET A 183 4.84 -2.05 -5.51
CA MET A 183 4.34 -1.87 -4.15
C MET A 183 3.98 -3.22 -3.52
N THR A 184 3.22 -4.07 -4.23
CA THR A 184 2.80 -5.37 -3.69
C THR A 184 4.00 -6.28 -3.43
N ILE A 185 5.00 -6.30 -4.31
CA ILE A 185 6.19 -7.14 -4.09
C ILE A 185 7.13 -6.50 -3.06
N GLY A 186 7.35 -5.19 -3.17
CA GLY A 186 8.30 -4.46 -2.34
C GLY A 186 7.89 -4.39 -0.88
N VAL A 187 6.63 -4.02 -0.60
CA VAL A 187 6.12 -3.87 0.78
C VAL A 187 6.10 -5.22 1.48
N TYR A 188 5.39 -6.19 0.92
CA TYR A 188 5.23 -7.50 1.54
C TYR A 188 6.53 -8.32 1.54
N GLY A 189 7.38 -8.14 0.52
CA GLY A 189 8.72 -8.72 0.50
C GLY A 189 9.63 -8.18 1.60
N LEU A 190 9.57 -6.86 1.86
CA LEU A 190 10.32 -6.23 2.94
C LEU A 190 9.79 -6.65 4.31
N VAL A 191 8.47 -6.67 4.50
CA VAL A 191 7.84 -7.14 5.75
C VAL A 191 8.19 -8.61 6.02
N ALA A 192 8.08 -9.50 5.04
CA ALA A 192 8.49 -10.90 5.18
C ALA A 192 9.99 -11.03 5.48
N GLY A 193 10.82 -10.15 4.92
CA GLY A 193 12.26 -10.08 5.20
C GLY A 193 12.55 -9.69 6.65
N ILE A 194 11.83 -8.69 7.19
CA ILE A 194 11.95 -8.27 8.59
C ILE A 194 11.58 -9.42 9.53
N VAL A 195 10.42 -10.04 9.33
CA VAL A 195 9.93 -11.17 10.13
C VAL A 195 10.98 -12.30 10.17
N LYS A 196 11.52 -12.66 9.00
CA LYS A 196 12.51 -13.72 8.90
C LYS A 196 13.84 -13.39 9.59
N LEU A 197 14.25 -12.12 9.61
CA LEU A 197 15.45 -11.69 10.32
C LEU A 197 15.24 -11.71 11.85
N ASP A 198 14.04 -11.40 12.32
CA ASP A 198 13.69 -11.44 13.75
C ASP A 198 13.67 -12.89 14.28
N ASP A 199 13.04 -13.80 13.54
CA ASP A 199 13.05 -15.26 13.83
C ASP A 199 14.47 -15.84 13.89
N GLY A 200 15.35 -15.39 12.99
CA GLY A 200 16.75 -15.82 12.94
C GLY A 200 17.61 -15.25 14.07
N GLY A 201 17.28 -14.07 14.59
CA GLY A 201 17.94 -13.44 15.72
C GLY A 201 17.60 -14.10 17.06
N LEU A 202 16.38 -14.63 17.21
CA LEU A 202 15.93 -15.38 18.39
C LEU A 202 16.56 -16.77 18.52
N ALA A 203 17.16 -17.29 17.45
CA ALA A 203 17.83 -18.60 17.42
C ALA A 203 19.32 -18.55 17.81
N LEU A 204 19.88 -17.36 18.11
CA LEU A 204 21.25 -17.13 18.57
C LEU A 204 21.27 -16.73 20.05
#